data_AF-A0A969EZR6-F1
#
_entry.id   AF-A0A969EZR6-F1
#
_cell.length_a   1.000
_cell.length_b   1.000
_cell.length_c   1.000
_cell.angle_alpha   90.00
_cell.angle_beta   90.00
_cell.angle_gamma   90.00
#
_symmetry.space_group_name_H-M   'P 1'
#
loop_
_entity.id
_entity.type
_entity.pdbx_description
1 polymer ?
#
loop_
_entity_poly.entity_id
_entity_poly.type
_entity_poly.pdbx_seq_one_letter_code
_entity_poly.pdbx_strand_id
1 'polypeptide(L)'
;MRLLTGILVAGLLLAAPVWAQDEAAPTAAQSAPADDDGKVVCRKERVVGSMIPKRTCTTKAELRKIQESSRSGLEELQHSGSTVSASGG
;
A
#
# COMPACT_ATOMS: atom_id res chain seq x y z
N MET A 1 -59.85 -21.46 26.93
CA MET A 1 -60.14 -22.84 26.45
C MET A 1 -59.02 -23.19 25.48
N ARG A 2 -57.96 -23.81 26.00
CA ARG A 2 -57.74 -25.27 26.02
C ARG A 2 -57.45 -25.81 24.63
N LEU A 3 -56.19 -26.18 24.44
CA LEU A 3 -55.50 -26.98 23.41
C LEU A 3 -54.23 -26.22 23.02
N LEU A 4 -53.15 -26.13 23.81
CA LEU A 4 -52.37 -27.18 24.47
C LEU A 4 -52.11 -28.40 23.57
N THR A 5 -50.81 -28.67 23.42
CA THR A 5 -50.15 -29.92 23.01
C THR A 5 -49.84 -30.13 21.52
N GLY A 6 -48.54 -30.23 21.23
CA GLY A 6 -47.95 -30.66 19.96
C GLY A 6 -46.84 -29.73 19.49
N ILE A 7 -45.83 -29.37 20.30
CA ILE A 7 -44.55 -30.11 20.36
C ILE A 7 -44.39 -31.10 19.19
N LEU A 8 -44.18 -30.56 17.99
CA LEU A 8 -43.38 -31.23 16.97
C LEU A 8 -41.95 -30.66 17.11
N VAL A 9 -41.27 -31.26 18.08
CA VAL A 9 -39.82 -31.25 18.22
C VAL A 9 -39.19 -31.88 16.99
N ALA A 10 -37.96 -31.44 16.71
CA ALA A 10 -36.98 -31.96 15.77
C ALA A 10 -37.00 -31.31 14.39
N GLY A 11 -36.16 -30.29 14.21
CA GLY A 11 -35.73 -29.93 12.87
C GLY A 11 -34.99 -28.62 12.67
N LEU A 12 -34.91 -27.71 13.66
CA LEU A 12 -34.33 -26.37 13.42
C LEU A 12 -33.34 -25.90 14.50
N LEU A 13 -32.40 -26.78 14.83
CA LEU A 13 -31.09 -26.51 15.44
C LEU A 13 -30.18 -27.47 14.67
N LEU A 14 -29.12 -27.13 13.94
CA LEU A 14 -28.05 -26.18 14.20
C LEU A 14 -27.49 -25.66 12.85
N ALA A 15 -27.55 -24.36 12.63
CA ALA A 15 -26.62 -23.67 11.72
C ALA A 15 -26.19 -22.35 12.38
N ALA A 16 -25.65 -22.46 13.60
CA ALA A 16 -24.74 -21.44 14.08
C ALA A 16 -23.44 -21.60 13.30
N PRO A 17 -22.91 -20.56 12.62
CA PRO A 17 -21.50 -20.58 12.28
C PRO A 17 -20.78 -20.65 13.61
N VAL A 18 -20.09 -21.75 13.87
CA VAL A 18 -19.12 -21.82 14.94
C VAL A 18 -18.13 -20.70 14.66
N TRP A 19 -18.21 -19.62 15.44
CA TRP A 19 -17.10 -18.67 15.55
C TRP A 19 -16.00 -19.47 16.24
N ALA A 20 -15.08 -19.97 15.42
CA ALA A 20 -13.84 -20.53 15.90
C ALA A 20 -13.14 -19.46 16.74
N GLN A 21 -13.11 -19.69 18.04
CA GLN A 21 -12.30 -18.96 18.99
C GLN A 21 -10.83 -19.24 18.66
N ASP A 22 -10.08 -18.16 18.46
CA ASP A 22 -8.76 -17.94 19.04
C ASP A 22 -7.92 -19.20 19.23
N GLU A 23 -7.41 -19.73 18.12
CA GLU A 23 -6.03 -20.18 18.15
C GLU A 23 -5.20 -18.90 18.00
N ALA A 24 -4.66 -18.43 19.13
CA ALA A 24 -3.62 -17.42 19.15
C ALA A 24 -2.42 -17.96 18.37
N ALA A 25 -2.50 -17.89 17.04
CA ALA A 25 -1.35 -17.92 16.18
C ALA A 25 -0.40 -16.85 16.73
N PRO A 26 0.90 -17.16 16.92
CA PRO A 26 1.84 -16.16 17.37
C PRO A 26 1.65 -14.98 16.43
N THR A 27 1.28 -13.84 16.99
CA THR A 27 1.45 -12.55 16.31
C THR A 27 2.90 -12.60 15.89
N ALA A 28 3.13 -12.89 14.61
CA ALA A 28 4.41 -12.76 13.99
C ALA A 28 4.72 -11.30 14.24
N ALA A 29 5.60 -11.05 15.21
CA ALA A 29 6.10 -9.73 15.50
C ALA A 29 6.42 -9.15 14.14
N GLN A 30 5.69 -8.10 13.74
CA GLN A 30 5.96 -7.38 12.52
C GLN A 30 7.33 -6.78 12.75
N SER A 31 8.35 -7.54 12.35
CA SER A 31 9.73 -7.12 12.36
C SER A 31 9.73 -5.77 11.68
N ALA A 32 10.18 -4.74 12.39
CA ALA A 32 10.43 -3.44 11.80
C ALA A 32 11.15 -3.67 10.46
N PRO A 33 10.72 -3.04 9.35
CA PRO A 33 11.30 -3.33 8.05
C PRO A 33 12.81 -3.12 8.18
N ALA A 34 13.56 -4.21 8.02
CA ALA A 34 15.01 -4.13 7.97
C ALA A 34 15.37 -3.08 6.90
N ASP A 35 16.39 -2.26 7.17
CA ASP A 35 16.79 -1.20 6.25
C ASP A 35 17.23 -1.81 4.92
N ASP A 36 16.28 -1.92 3.99
CA ASP A 36 16.38 -2.63 2.73
C ASP A 36 17.05 -1.77 1.65
N ASP A 37 18.02 -0.95 2.05
CA ASP A 37 18.64 0.04 1.17
C ASP A 37 19.38 -0.59 -0.01
N GLY A 38 19.92 -1.79 0.19
CA GLY A 38 20.57 -2.59 -0.84
C GLY A 38 19.60 -3.34 -1.78
N LYS A 39 18.28 -3.33 -1.53
CA LYS A 39 17.34 -4.02 -2.44
C LYS A 39 17.31 -3.31 -3.79
N VAL A 40 17.60 -4.09 -4.83
CA VAL A 40 17.53 -3.65 -6.23
C VAL A 40 16.12 -3.82 -6.75
N VAL A 41 15.55 -2.74 -7.30
CA VAL A 41 14.25 -2.69 -7.93
C VAL A 41 14.43 -2.43 -9.42
N CYS A 42 13.96 -3.37 -10.24
CA CYS A 42 14.00 -3.25 -11.69
C CYS A 42 12.63 -2.83 -12.24
N ARG A 43 12.61 -1.79 -13.09
CA ARG A 43 11.42 -1.33 -13.81
C ARG A 43 11.66 -1.43 -15.32
N LYS A 44 10.60 -1.74 -16.06
CA LYS A 44 10.58 -1.70 -17.53
C LYS A 44 9.97 -0.38 -17.95
N GLU A 45 10.76 0.43 -18.65
CA GLU A 45 10.36 1.77 -19.06
C GLU A 45 10.27 1.82 -20.58
N ARG A 46 9.19 2.42 -21.09
CA ARG A 46 9.09 2.76 -22.51
C ARG A 46 9.77 4.10 -22.72
N VAL A 47 10.86 4.07 -23.49
CA VAL A 47 11.61 5.28 -23.83
C VAL A 47 10.94 5.94 -25.03
N VAL A 48 10.71 7.26 -24.95
CA VAL A 48 10.15 8.04 -26.06
C VAL A 48 11.06 7.92 -27.29
N GLY A 49 10.49 7.62 -28.45
CA GLY A 49 11.24 7.43 -29.69
C GLY A 49 11.87 6.04 -29.88
N SER A 50 11.73 5.13 -28.91
CA SER A 50 12.14 3.72 -29.05
C SER A 50 10.92 2.80 -28.99
N MET A 51 10.83 1.86 -29.93
CA MET A 51 9.84 0.78 -29.84
C MET A 51 10.26 -0.34 -28.89
N ILE A 52 11.53 -0.34 -28.46
CA ILE A 52 12.10 -1.35 -27.57
C ILE A 52 12.10 -0.81 -26.13
N PRO A 53 11.45 -1.50 -25.17
CA PRO A 53 11.44 -1.10 -23.77
C PRO A 53 12.80 -1.35 -23.11
N LYS A 54 13.24 -0.39 -22.28
CA LYS A 54 14.48 -0.50 -21.52
C LYS A 54 14.20 -1.04 -20.13
N ARG A 55 15.11 -1.87 -19.60
CA ARG A 55 15.09 -2.28 -18.19
C ARG A 55 16.07 -1.40 -17.40
N THR A 56 15.56 -0.72 -16.39
CA THR A 56 16.34 0.11 -15.48
C THR A 56 16.25 -0.52 -14.10
N CYS A 57 17.40 -0.84 -13.49
CA CYS A 57 17.46 -1.41 -12.15
C CYS A 57 18.18 -0.41 -11.23
N THR A 58 17.54 -0.02 -10.14
CA THR A 58 18.11 0.93 -9.17
C THR A 58 17.97 0.37 -7.76
N THR A 59 18.85 0.78 -6.86
CA THR A 59 18.69 0.44 -5.43
C THR A 59 17.63 1.32 -4.78
N LYS A 60 17.10 0.90 -3.63
CA LYS A 60 16.19 1.71 -2.84
C LYS A 60 16.87 2.98 -2.31
N ALA A 61 18.14 2.87 -1.91
CA ALA A 61 18.95 4.00 -1.49
C ALA A 61 19.10 5.05 -2.60
N GLU A 62 19.39 4.60 -3.82
CA GLU A 62 19.54 5.49 -4.98
C GLU A 62 18.22 6.15 -5.38
N LEU A 63 17.10 5.41 -5.29
CA LEU A 63 15.78 5.97 -5.53
C LEU A 63 15.43 7.09 -4.53
N ARG A 64 15.77 6.93 -3.25
CA ARG A 64 15.57 7.99 -2.24
C ARG A 64 16.38 9.24 -2.59
N LYS A 65 17.63 9.07 -3.01
CA LYS A 65 18.51 10.18 -3.42
C LYS A 65 17.92 10.96 -4.60
N ILE A 66 17.41 10.26 -5.62
CA ILE A 66 16.76 10.87 -6.78
C ILE A 66 15.50 11.64 -6.37
N GLN A 67 14.70 11.06 -5.48
CA GLN A 67 13.47 11.68 -4.98
C GLN A 67 13.76 12.97 -4.20
N GLU A 68 14.77 12.95 -3.33
CA GLU A 68 15.20 14.11 -2.57
C GLU A 68 15.70 15.24 -3.48
N SER A 69 16.56 14.94 -4.46
CA SER A 69 17.02 15.94 -5.42
C SER A 69 15.89 16.50 -6.29
N SER A 70 14.89 15.67 -6.59
CA SER A 70 13.71 16.12 -7.34
C SER A 70 12.86 17.07 -6.50
N ARG A 71 12.69 16.77 -5.20
CA ARG A 71 11.95 17.63 -4.27
C ARG A 71 12.61 19.00 -4.13
N SER A 72 13.90 19.04 -3.82
CA SER A 72 14.59 20.32 -3.61
C SER A 72 14.63 21.19 -4.88
N GLY A 73 14.81 20.57 -6.05
CA GLY A 73 14.75 21.29 -7.32
C GLY A 73 13.36 21.89 -7.60
N LEU A 74 12.28 21.19 -7.24
CA LEU A 74 10.92 21.72 -7.38
C LEU A 74 10.62 22.84 -6.38
N GLU A 75 11.10 22.73 -5.14
CA GLU A 75 10.96 23.77 -4.10
C GLU A 75 11.64 25.09 -4.52
N GLU A 76 12.86 25.02 -5.08
CA GLU A 76 13.58 26.17 -5.62
C GLU A 76 12.80 26.86 -6.77
N LEU A 77 12.26 26.05 -7.70
CA LEU A 77 11.46 26.57 -8.81
C LEU A 77 10.15 27.21 -8.36
N GLN A 78 9.52 26.68 -7.30
CA GLN A 78 8.32 27.27 -6.71
C GLN A 78 8.63 28.59 -6.01
N HIS A 79 9.75 28.66 -5.28
CA HIS A 79 10.17 29.88 -4.62
C HIS A 79 10.51 30.99 -5.62
N SER A 80 11.28 30.67 -6.66
CA SER A 80 11.63 31.62 -7.73
C SER A 80 10.45 32.00 -8.63
N GLY A 81 9.53 31.07 -8.93
CA GLY A 81 8.32 31.38 -9.70
C GLY A 81 7.36 32.34 -8.98
N SER A 82 7.34 32.31 -7.64
CA SER A 82 6.49 33.18 -6.82
C SER A 82 6.92 34.66 -6.85
N THR A 83 8.20 34.96 -7.11
CA THR A 83 8.70 36.34 -7.24
C THR A 83 8.51 36.90 -8.66
N VAL A 84 8.54 36.04 -9.68
CA VAL A 84 8.24 36.43 -11.08
C VAL A 84 6.75 36.76 -11.26
N SER A 85 5.85 36.05 -10.59
CA SER A 85 4.40 36.33 -10.69
C SER A 85 3.96 37.59 -9.94
N ALA A 86 4.78 38.14 -9.03
CA ALA A 86 4.48 39.34 -8.24
C ALA A 86 4.94 40.66 -8.89
N SER A 87 5.66 40.60 -10.01
CA SER A 87 6.25 41.79 -10.69
C SER A 87 5.66 42.11 -12.07
N GLY A 88 4.63 41.37 -12.51
CA GLY A 88 3.96 41.54 -13.80
C GLY A 88 2.53 42.08 -13.69
N GLY A 89 2.32 43.16 -12.92
CA GLY A 89 1.03 43.87 -12.77
C GLY A 89 1.18 45.36 -13.04
#